data_AF-A0AAD4EG46-F1
#
_entry.id   AF-A0AAD4EG46-F1
#
_cell.length_a   1.000
_cell.length_b   1.000
_cell.length_c   1.000
_cell.angle_alpha   90.00
_cell.angle_beta   90.00
_cell.angle_gamma   90.00
#
_symmetry.space_group_name_H-M   'P 1'
#
loop_
_entity.id
_entity.type
_entity.pdbx_description
1 polymer ?
#
loop_
_entity_poly.entity_id
_entity_poly.type
_entity_poly.pdbx_seq_one_letter_code
_entity_poly.pdbx_strand_id
1 'polypeptide(L)'
;MEEDHKTDKGPPPPYPHRPPPSGTRIPLQLNSAFPDLAHTNKPPCHDADGVSPVFIGSAIFQRSVHPCKIAPHLPIPCRVPYGSAEVEHDGRYDLLPFDPVTMEWVPTSHGRVPHNRDPVAGGYEENGQHLYHAMGRVNGTWVPGKTGEHLGGCNVAFGGGEHIIRNDYEILCWRSAYLRGEK
;
A
#
# COMPACT_ATOMS: atom_id res chain seq x y z
N MET A 1 -35.76 -51.09 -7.80
CA MET A 1 -35.71 -49.80 -8.53
C MET A 1 -35.72 -48.75 -7.45
N GLU A 2 -34.56 -48.61 -6.83
CA GLU A 2 -33.64 -47.44 -6.94
C GLU A 2 -33.98 -46.43 -5.84
N GLU A 3 -33.22 -46.54 -4.74
CA GLU A 3 -33.22 -45.57 -3.65
C GLU A 3 -32.33 -44.38 -4.04
N ASP A 4 -32.93 -43.20 -4.16
CA ASP A 4 -32.23 -41.93 -4.35
C ASP A 4 -31.52 -41.53 -3.04
N HIS A 5 -30.22 -41.81 -2.97
CA HIS A 5 -29.35 -41.36 -1.89
C HIS A 5 -28.99 -39.89 -2.09
N LYS A 6 -29.86 -38.97 -1.65
CA LYS A 6 -29.49 -37.54 -1.52
C LYS A 6 -28.46 -37.39 -0.41
N THR A 7 -27.19 -37.30 -0.78
CA THR A 7 -26.13 -36.86 0.14
C THR A 7 -26.38 -35.41 0.52
N ASP A 8 -26.81 -35.19 1.75
CA ASP A 8 -26.84 -33.90 2.42
C ASP A 8 -25.40 -33.39 2.58
N LYS A 9 -24.96 -32.53 1.65
CA LYS A 9 -23.70 -31.81 1.80
C LYS A 9 -23.97 -30.66 2.77
N GLY A 10 -23.58 -30.85 4.03
CA GLY A 10 -23.59 -29.79 5.04
C GLY A 10 -22.92 -28.50 4.52
N PRO A 11 -23.19 -27.36 5.17
CA PRO A 11 -22.69 -26.07 4.71
C PRO A 11 -21.18 -26.11 4.50
N PRO A 12 -20.65 -25.49 3.42
CA PRO A 12 -19.22 -25.46 3.19
C PRO A 12 -18.52 -24.91 4.43
N PRO A 13 -17.33 -25.43 4.78
CA PRO A 13 -16.58 -24.90 5.91
C PRO A 13 -16.40 -23.39 5.74
N PRO A 14 -16.45 -22.60 6.83
CA PRO A 14 -16.26 -21.17 6.74
C PRO A 14 -14.91 -20.89 6.07
N TYR A 15 -14.96 -20.23 4.91
CA TYR A 15 -13.75 -19.80 4.22
C TYR A 15 -12.97 -18.91 5.20
N PRO A 16 -11.67 -19.14 5.42
CA PRO A 16 -10.87 -18.15 6.14
C PRO A 16 -11.03 -16.83 5.40
N HIS A 17 -11.53 -15.81 6.10
CA HIS A 17 -11.74 -14.48 5.55
C HIS A 17 -10.38 -13.83 5.27
N ARG A 18 -9.76 -14.20 4.15
CA ARG A 18 -8.55 -13.54 3.66
C ARG A 18 -8.94 -12.11 3.28
N PRO A 19 -8.19 -11.09 3.73
CA PRO A 19 -8.43 -9.73 3.27
C PRO A 19 -8.32 -9.65 1.74
N PRO A 20 -8.96 -8.65 1.10
CA PRO A 20 -8.63 -8.30 -0.27
C PRO A 20 -7.10 -8.07 -0.39
N PRO A 21 -6.43 -8.49 -1.48
CA PRO A 21 -4.99 -8.33 -1.63
C PRO A 21 -4.50 -6.88 -1.47
N SER A 22 -5.34 -5.91 -1.82
CA SER A 22 -5.09 -4.47 -1.67
C SER A 22 -5.50 -3.90 -0.31
N GLY A 23 -6.17 -4.68 0.54
CA GLY A 23 -6.74 -4.24 1.80
C GLY A 23 -7.98 -3.36 1.63
N THR A 24 -8.62 -3.02 2.75
CA THR A 24 -9.72 -2.05 2.81
C THR A 24 -9.18 -0.63 2.65
N ARG A 25 -9.89 0.20 1.88
CA ARG A 25 -9.43 1.55 1.50
C ARG A 25 -10.43 2.62 1.89
N ILE A 26 -9.93 3.82 2.15
CA ILE A 26 -10.75 5.02 2.37
C ILE A 26 -10.59 5.93 1.15
N PRO A 27 -11.65 6.13 0.34
CA PRO A 27 -11.57 6.99 -0.83
C PRO A 27 -11.50 8.46 -0.41
N LEU A 28 -10.56 9.18 -1.00
CA LEU A 28 -10.31 10.60 -0.79
C LEU A 28 -10.08 11.30 -2.14
N GLN A 29 -10.16 12.62 -2.10
CA GLN A 29 -9.88 13.56 -3.18
C GLN A 29 -9.45 14.88 -2.54
N LEU A 30 -8.88 15.81 -3.32
CA LEU A 30 -8.26 17.04 -2.81
C LEU A 30 -9.08 17.79 -1.73
N ASN A 31 -10.39 17.95 -1.94
CA ASN A 31 -11.26 18.71 -1.03
C ASN A 31 -11.97 17.84 0.03
N SER A 32 -11.54 16.59 0.22
CA SER A 32 -12.13 15.73 1.25
C SER A 32 -11.70 16.16 2.63
N ALA A 33 -12.61 16.11 3.60
CA ALA A 33 -12.20 16.13 5.00
C ALA A 33 -11.29 14.92 5.26
N PHE A 34 -10.13 15.15 5.87
CA PHE A 34 -9.22 14.06 6.19
C PHE A 34 -9.80 13.23 7.35
N PRO A 35 -9.85 11.88 7.26
CA PRO A 35 -10.43 11.05 8.31
C PRO A 35 -9.62 11.13 9.61
N ASP A 36 -10.28 10.89 10.74
CA ASP A 36 -9.60 10.80 12.03
C ASP A 36 -8.81 9.50 12.21
N LEU A 37 -8.03 9.43 13.30
CA LEU A 37 -7.19 8.27 13.61
C LEU A 37 -7.97 6.98 13.90
N ALA A 38 -9.27 7.05 14.20
CA ALA A 38 -10.09 5.86 14.38
C ALA A 38 -10.33 5.14 13.03
N HIS A 39 -10.21 5.87 11.92
CA HIS A 39 -10.36 5.34 10.57
C HIS A 39 -9.02 5.14 9.86
N THR A 40 -8.07 6.06 10.01
CA THR A 40 -6.76 5.95 9.33
C THR A 40 -5.78 5.03 10.02
N ASN A 41 -6.03 4.64 11.27
CA ASN A 41 -5.02 4.19 12.23
C ASN A 41 -3.89 5.23 12.42
N LYS A 42 -2.85 4.85 13.16
CA LYS A 42 -1.64 5.66 13.32
C LYS A 42 -0.86 5.74 11.99
N PRO A 43 -0.24 6.90 11.69
CA PRO A 43 0.59 7.02 10.50
C PRO A 43 1.81 6.08 10.59
N PRO A 44 2.23 5.42 9.49
CA PRO A 44 3.44 4.60 9.47
C PRO A 44 4.74 5.39 9.63
N CYS A 45 4.74 6.68 9.26
CA CYS A 45 5.91 7.55 9.36
C CYS A 45 5.50 9.03 9.46
N HIS A 46 6.47 9.88 9.75
CA HIS A 46 6.31 11.33 9.75
C HIS A 46 7.16 11.97 8.64
N ASP A 47 6.80 13.19 8.24
CA ASP A 47 7.55 13.96 7.26
C ASP A 47 8.88 14.46 7.84
N ALA A 48 9.65 15.22 7.06
CA ALA A 48 11.00 15.67 7.39
C ALA A 48 11.09 16.55 8.65
N ASP A 49 9.97 17.16 9.09
CA ASP A 49 9.88 17.90 10.36
C ASP A 49 9.83 16.97 11.60
N GLY A 50 9.68 15.66 11.40
CA GLY A 50 9.63 14.64 12.44
C GLY A 50 8.29 14.55 13.19
N VAL A 51 7.30 15.39 12.86
CA VAL A 51 6.03 15.48 13.61
C VAL A 51 4.79 15.43 12.73
N SER A 52 4.89 15.85 11.47
CA SER A 52 3.77 15.86 10.54
C SER A 52 3.46 14.45 10.05
N PRO A 53 2.21 13.97 10.20
CA PRO A 53 1.87 12.59 9.86
C PRO A 53 1.87 12.36 8.35
N VAL A 54 2.39 11.20 7.94
CA VAL A 54 2.38 10.74 6.55
C VAL A 54 1.77 9.35 6.48
N PHE A 55 0.80 9.18 5.59
CA PHE A 55 0.06 7.94 5.36
C PHE A 55 0.40 7.34 4.01
N ILE A 56 0.00 6.09 3.81
CA ILE A 56 0.14 5.33 2.56
C ILE A 56 -1.20 5.27 1.84
N GLY A 57 -1.17 5.30 0.52
CA GLY A 57 -2.37 5.13 -0.29
C GLY A 57 -2.05 4.91 -1.75
N SER A 58 -3.09 4.93 -2.58
CA SER A 58 -2.98 4.68 -4.01
C SER A 58 -3.69 5.78 -4.79
N ALA A 59 -2.94 6.55 -5.59
CA ALA A 59 -3.46 7.57 -6.49
C ALA A 59 -4.02 6.93 -7.77
N ILE A 60 -5.21 7.34 -8.18
CA ILE A 60 -5.88 6.82 -9.37
C ILE A 60 -5.63 7.74 -10.57
N PHE A 61 -4.92 7.21 -11.56
CA PHE A 61 -4.72 7.85 -12.86
C PHE A 61 -5.66 7.24 -13.89
N GLN A 62 -5.71 7.79 -15.10
CA GLN A 62 -6.64 7.34 -16.14
C GLN A 62 -6.45 5.87 -16.53
N ARG A 63 -5.21 5.37 -16.52
CA ARG A 63 -4.85 4.02 -17.00
C ARG A 63 -3.96 3.24 -16.02
N SER A 64 -3.71 3.79 -14.85
CA SER A 64 -2.81 3.22 -13.86
C SER A 64 -3.24 3.60 -12.44
N VAL A 65 -2.72 2.88 -11.46
CA VAL A 65 -2.92 3.16 -10.04
C VAL A 65 -1.57 3.11 -9.36
N HIS A 66 -1.14 4.20 -8.73
CA HIS A 66 0.21 4.31 -8.18
C HIS A 66 0.19 4.47 -6.67
N PRO A 67 0.97 3.66 -5.92
CA PRO A 67 1.22 3.93 -4.52
C PRO A 67 1.79 5.35 -4.31
N CYS A 68 1.30 6.03 -3.29
CA CYS A 68 1.59 7.43 -2.99
C CYS A 68 1.81 7.64 -1.49
N LYS A 69 2.55 8.70 -1.14
CA LYS A 69 2.48 9.27 0.21
C LYS A 69 1.29 10.23 0.31
N ILE A 70 0.62 10.23 1.44
CA ILE A 70 -0.49 11.14 1.76
C ILE A 70 -0.09 11.96 2.97
N ALA A 71 0.11 13.26 2.79
CA ALA A 71 0.58 14.19 3.79
C ALA A 71 -0.49 15.28 4.01
N PRO A 72 -1.42 15.10 4.97
CA PRO A 72 -2.62 15.95 5.10
C PRO A 72 -2.31 17.42 5.44
N HIS A 73 -1.10 17.70 5.89
CA HIS A 73 -0.63 19.04 6.22
C HIS A 73 -0.18 19.86 5.00
N LEU A 74 -0.04 19.23 3.82
CA LEU A 74 0.33 19.91 2.58
C LEU A 74 -0.90 20.45 1.84
N PRO A 75 -0.77 21.52 1.03
CA PRO A 75 -1.87 22.06 0.24
C PRO A 75 -2.51 21.04 -0.71
N ILE A 76 -1.70 20.17 -1.30
CA ILE A 76 -2.15 19.01 -2.08
C ILE A 76 -1.63 17.76 -1.34
N PRO A 77 -2.48 17.00 -0.63
CA PRO A 77 -1.98 15.94 0.26
C PRO A 77 -1.37 14.74 -0.44
N CYS A 78 -1.84 14.38 -1.64
CA CYS A 78 -1.40 13.19 -2.36
C CYS A 78 -0.17 13.50 -3.21
N ARG A 79 0.90 12.73 -3.02
CA ARG A 79 2.19 12.88 -3.70
C ARG A 79 2.64 11.55 -4.29
N VAL A 80 2.87 11.53 -5.60
CA VAL A 80 3.14 10.31 -6.36
C VAL A 80 4.55 10.36 -6.95
N PRO A 81 5.41 9.36 -6.72
CA PRO A 81 6.63 9.19 -7.51
C PRO A 81 6.26 8.69 -8.91
N TYR A 82 6.27 9.59 -9.89
CA TYR A 82 5.86 9.29 -11.26
C TYR A 82 6.59 10.18 -12.27
N GLY A 83 7.09 9.58 -13.36
CA GLY A 83 7.75 10.32 -14.43
C GLY A 83 9.00 11.10 -13.97
N SER A 84 9.78 10.55 -13.03
CA SER A 84 10.95 11.21 -12.43
C SER A 84 10.64 12.46 -11.59
N ALA A 85 9.37 12.70 -11.26
CA ALA A 85 8.92 13.82 -10.46
C ALA A 85 8.19 13.38 -9.19
N GLU A 86 8.13 14.29 -8.22
CA GLU A 86 7.10 14.28 -7.17
C GLU A 86 5.86 14.95 -7.74
N VAL A 87 4.91 14.14 -8.21
CA VAL A 87 3.66 14.63 -8.80
C VAL A 87 2.68 14.99 -7.68
N GLU A 88 2.15 16.21 -7.72
CA GLU A 88 1.00 16.62 -6.93
C GLU A 88 -0.28 16.06 -7.56
N HIS A 89 -0.96 15.13 -6.90
CA HIS A 89 -2.18 14.50 -7.43
C HIS A 89 -3.43 15.10 -6.80
N ASP A 90 -4.25 15.77 -7.60
CA ASP A 90 -5.49 16.44 -7.18
C ASP A 90 -6.77 15.61 -7.40
N GLY A 91 -6.65 14.48 -8.11
CA GLY A 91 -7.73 13.55 -8.38
C GLY A 91 -8.07 12.63 -7.18
N ARG A 92 -8.78 11.54 -7.48
CA ARG A 92 -9.10 10.52 -6.47
C ARG A 92 -7.85 9.74 -6.06
N TYR A 93 -7.72 9.50 -4.76
CA TYR A 93 -6.74 8.59 -4.18
C TYR A 93 -7.36 7.84 -3.00
N ASP A 94 -6.87 6.62 -2.76
CA ASP A 94 -7.45 5.70 -1.80
C ASP A 94 -6.42 5.43 -0.67
N LEU A 95 -6.67 5.96 0.53
CA LEU A 95 -5.83 5.74 1.70
C LEU A 95 -5.91 4.27 2.14
N LEU A 96 -4.75 3.69 2.49
CA LEU A 96 -4.66 2.39 3.16
C LEU A 96 -4.37 2.61 4.65
N PRO A 97 -5.30 2.25 5.54
CA PRO A 97 -5.00 2.23 6.96
C PRO A 97 -3.93 1.16 7.22
N PHE A 98 -2.76 1.58 7.69
CA PHE A 98 -1.74 0.64 8.14
C PHE A 98 -2.18 0.02 9.46
N ASP A 99 -2.18 -1.31 9.54
CA ASP A 99 -2.50 -2.04 10.76
C ASP A 99 -1.34 -3.01 11.09
N PRO A 100 -0.58 -2.77 12.17
CA PRO A 100 0.54 -3.62 12.53
C PRO A 100 0.14 -5.02 13.01
N VAL A 101 -1.15 -5.27 13.30
CA VAL A 101 -1.69 -6.59 13.63
C VAL A 101 -1.80 -7.46 12.39
N THR A 102 -2.11 -6.88 11.24
CA THR A 102 -2.39 -7.61 9.99
C THR A 102 -1.33 -7.42 8.91
N MET A 103 -0.53 -6.37 9.01
CA MET A 103 0.52 -6.01 8.07
C MET A 103 1.88 -5.86 8.75
N GLU A 104 2.94 -6.00 7.97
CA GLU A 104 4.31 -5.79 8.40
C GLU A 104 5.16 -5.20 7.28
N TRP A 105 6.09 -4.33 7.66
CA TRP A 105 7.13 -3.83 6.77
C TRP A 105 8.26 -4.86 6.75
N VAL A 106 8.60 -5.34 5.54
CA VAL A 106 9.62 -6.37 5.35
C VAL A 106 10.80 -5.77 4.57
N PRO A 107 12.03 -5.85 5.08
CA PRO A 107 13.21 -5.39 4.34
C PRO A 107 13.38 -6.12 3.02
N THR A 108 13.70 -5.38 1.96
CA THR A 108 13.98 -5.92 0.64
C THR A 108 14.90 -5.00 -0.16
N SER A 109 15.23 -5.40 -1.39
CA SER A 109 16.09 -4.65 -2.31
C SER A 109 15.78 -4.98 -3.77
N HIS A 110 16.19 -4.11 -4.67
CA HIS A 110 16.18 -4.33 -6.13
C HIS A 110 14.81 -4.66 -6.74
N GLY A 111 13.71 -4.10 -6.20
CA GLY A 111 12.35 -4.36 -6.68
C GLY A 111 11.78 -5.71 -6.25
N ARG A 112 12.52 -6.51 -5.47
CA ARG A 112 12.15 -7.89 -5.18
C ARG A 112 11.08 -7.98 -4.11
N VAL A 113 10.16 -8.94 -4.28
CA VAL A 113 9.29 -9.42 -3.21
C VAL A 113 10.07 -10.47 -2.41
N PRO A 114 10.23 -10.32 -1.08
CA PRO A 114 10.92 -11.32 -0.27
C PRO A 114 10.24 -12.69 -0.32
N HIS A 115 11.04 -13.76 -0.22
CA HIS A 115 10.53 -15.13 -0.22
C HIS A 115 9.50 -15.36 0.90
N ASN A 116 8.44 -16.12 0.59
CA ASN A 116 7.36 -16.48 1.51
C ASN A 116 6.63 -15.28 2.12
N ARG A 117 6.59 -14.14 1.42
CA ARG A 117 5.82 -12.96 1.80
C ARG A 117 4.73 -12.67 0.77
N ASP A 118 3.60 -12.16 1.27
CA ASP A 118 2.47 -11.73 0.48
C ASP A 118 2.43 -10.19 0.46
N PRO A 119 2.91 -9.52 -0.60
CA PRO A 119 2.96 -8.07 -0.65
C PRO A 119 1.54 -7.47 -0.78
N VAL A 120 1.30 -6.35 -0.11
CA VAL A 120 0.03 -5.62 -0.21
C VAL A 120 -0.04 -4.92 -1.56
N ALA A 121 -1.00 -5.32 -2.39
CA ALA A 121 -1.20 -4.73 -3.70
C ALA A 121 -1.50 -3.23 -3.58
N GLY A 122 -0.73 -2.41 -4.30
CA GLY A 122 -0.87 -0.96 -4.29
C GLY A 122 -1.33 -0.34 -5.59
N GLY A 123 -1.29 -1.10 -6.68
CA GLY A 123 -1.83 -0.70 -7.97
C GLY A 123 -1.09 -1.38 -9.11
N TYR A 124 -1.02 -0.69 -10.24
CA TYR A 124 -0.42 -1.19 -11.47
C TYR A 124 0.00 -0.03 -12.38
N GLU A 125 1.04 -0.25 -13.17
CA GLU A 125 1.45 0.62 -14.28
C GLU A 125 0.48 0.48 -15.47
N GLU A 126 0.54 1.39 -16.45
CA GLU A 126 -0.35 1.36 -17.63
C GLU A 126 -0.24 0.07 -18.45
N ASN A 127 0.91 -0.59 -18.40
CA ASN A 127 1.17 -1.87 -19.05
C ASN A 127 0.69 -3.08 -18.23
N GLY A 128 0.03 -2.85 -17.09
CA GLY A 128 -0.51 -3.87 -16.20
C GLY A 128 0.50 -4.44 -15.19
N GLN A 129 1.76 -3.99 -15.17
CA GLN A 129 2.73 -4.47 -14.20
C GLN A 129 2.35 -4.05 -12.78
N HIS A 130 2.36 -5.01 -11.85
CA HIS A 130 1.96 -4.78 -10.47
C HIS A 130 2.88 -3.82 -9.72
N LEU A 131 2.27 -3.00 -8.86
CA LEU A 131 2.94 -2.12 -7.92
C LEU A 131 2.52 -2.45 -6.50
N TYR A 132 3.47 -2.36 -5.58
CA TYR A 132 3.29 -2.62 -4.16
C TYR A 132 3.67 -1.39 -3.33
N HIS A 133 3.09 -1.29 -2.14
CA HIS A 133 3.45 -0.24 -1.17
C HIS A 133 4.86 -0.49 -0.63
N ALA A 134 5.70 0.54 -0.63
CA ALA A 134 7.04 0.49 -0.09
C ALA A 134 7.39 1.78 0.65
N MET A 135 8.41 1.72 1.50
CA MET A 135 9.02 2.88 2.14
C MET A 135 10.53 2.85 1.98
N GLY A 136 11.10 3.99 1.61
CA GLY A 136 12.55 4.19 1.49
C GLY A 136 13.02 5.38 2.33
N ARG A 137 14.31 5.43 2.63
CA ARG A 137 14.91 6.57 3.33
C ARG A 137 15.49 7.60 2.37
N VAL A 138 15.11 8.85 2.54
CA VAL A 138 15.73 10.02 1.87
C VAL A 138 16.15 11.00 2.96
N ASN A 139 17.44 11.32 3.05
CA ASN A 139 18.00 12.23 4.05
C ASN A 139 17.60 11.90 5.51
N GLY A 140 17.47 10.61 5.84
CA GLY A 140 17.08 10.15 7.18
C GLY A 140 15.57 10.08 7.42
N THR A 141 14.74 10.59 6.52
CA THR A 141 13.28 10.54 6.58
C THR A 141 12.76 9.30 5.87
N TRP A 142 11.84 8.56 6.50
CA TRP A 142 11.10 7.48 5.85
C TRP A 142 10.00 8.07 4.97
N VAL A 143 9.98 7.69 3.70
CA VAL A 143 9.06 8.22 2.69
C VAL A 143 8.31 7.06 2.04
N PRO A 144 6.97 7.07 2.06
CA PRO A 144 6.18 6.11 1.31
C PRO A 144 6.25 6.31 -0.20
N GLY A 145 6.10 5.21 -0.92
CA GLY A 145 6.11 5.19 -2.36
C GLY A 145 5.78 3.82 -2.93
N LYS A 146 6.36 3.51 -4.09
CA LYS A 146 6.03 2.31 -4.87
C LYS A 146 7.25 1.44 -5.10
N THR A 147 7.04 0.14 -5.16
CA THR A 147 8.04 -0.82 -5.66
C THR A 147 7.38 -1.84 -6.59
N GLY A 148 8.20 -2.47 -7.41
CA GLY A 148 7.82 -3.54 -8.32
C GLY A 148 9.08 -4.11 -8.96
N GLU A 149 9.03 -5.37 -9.39
CA GLU A 149 10.20 -6.08 -9.94
C GLU A 149 10.83 -5.33 -11.12
N HIS A 150 9.99 -4.66 -11.92
CA HIS A 150 10.40 -3.86 -13.07
C HIS A 150 10.98 -2.49 -12.72
N LEU A 151 10.77 -1.98 -11.50
CA LEU A 151 11.30 -0.70 -11.04
C LEU A 151 12.73 -0.80 -10.51
N GLY A 152 13.15 -2.00 -10.09
CA GLY A 152 14.50 -2.24 -9.57
C GLY A 152 14.81 -1.55 -8.24
N GLY A 153 13.79 -1.03 -7.53
CA GLY A 153 13.92 -0.36 -6.24
C GLY A 153 12.59 0.15 -5.67
N CYS A 154 12.67 0.94 -4.61
CA CYS A 154 11.58 1.73 -4.08
C CYS A 154 11.66 3.16 -4.61
N ASN A 155 10.64 3.59 -5.33
CA ASN A 155 10.52 4.94 -5.83
C ASN A 155 9.67 5.76 -4.86
N VAL A 156 10.17 6.91 -4.42
CA VAL A 156 9.49 7.79 -3.45
C VAL A 156 9.49 9.24 -3.91
N ALA A 157 8.43 9.97 -3.57
CA ALA A 157 8.27 11.38 -3.89
C ALA A 157 8.81 12.23 -2.72
N PHE A 158 9.90 12.97 -2.94
CA PHE A 158 10.51 13.79 -1.89
C PHE A 158 11.25 15.02 -2.44
N GLY A 159 11.00 16.19 -1.86
CA GLY A 159 11.71 17.43 -2.18
C GLY A 159 11.48 17.93 -3.62
N GLY A 160 10.33 17.61 -4.22
CA GLY A 160 9.98 17.99 -5.59
C GLY A 160 10.43 16.98 -6.66
N GLY A 161 11.08 15.87 -6.29
CA GLY A 161 11.57 14.86 -7.22
C GLY A 161 11.21 13.42 -6.83
N GLU A 162 11.40 12.51 -7.79
CA GLU A 162 11.39 11.07 -7.55
C GLU A 162 12.78 10.58 -7.15
N HIS A 163 12.86 9.80 -6.07
CA HIS A 163 14.10 9.16 -5.61
C HIS A 163 13.96 7.65 -5.70
N ILE A 164 14.98 6.96 -6.21
CA ILE A 164 15.00 5.50 -6.33
C ILE A 164 15.97 4.91 -5.31
N ILE A 165 15.44 4.24 -4.30
CA ILE A 165 16.18 3.53 -3.25
C ILE A 165 16.31 2.07 -3.66
N ARG A 166 17.53 1.63 -4.02
CA ARG A 166 17.76 0.26 -4.50
C ARG A 166 17.95 -0.76 -3.40
N ASN A 167 18.49 -0.35 -2.25
CA ASN A 167 18.86 -1.23 -1.14
C ASN A 167 18.19 -0.79 0.15
N ASP A 168 18.01 -1.72 1.09
CA ASP A 168 17.59 -1.46 2.47
C ASP A 168 16.29 -0.64 2.61
N TYR A 169 15.37 -0.82 1.67
CA TYR A 169 14.01 -0.30 1.75
C TYR A 169 13.05 -1.39 2.24
N GLU A 170 11.83 -1.01 2.60
CA GLU A 170 10.83 -1.95 3.10
C GLU A 170 9.63 -2.04 2.15
N ILE A 171 9.13 -3.25 1.94
CA ILE A 171 7.87 -3.52 1.23
C ILE A 171 6.79 -3.88 2.26
N LEU A 172 5.57 -3.38 2.07
CA LEU A 172 4.45 -3.73 2.94
C LEU A 172 3.90 -5.11 2.56
N CYS A 173 3.83 -6.00 3.53
CA CYS A 173 3.32 -7.35 3.37
C CYS A 173 2.20 -7.64 4.37
N TRP A 174 1.29 -8.54 3.98
CA TRP A 174 0.38 -9.16 4.92
C TRP A 174 1.14 -10.10 5.87
N ARG A 175 0.80 -10.09 7.15
CA ARG A 175 1.35 -11.03 8.12
C ARG A 175 0.85 -12.43 7.83
N SER A 176 1.77 -13.40 7.79
CA SER A 176 1.41 -14.78 7.49
C SER A 176 0.46 -15.40 8.53
N ALA A 177 0.57 -15.03 9.82
CA ALA A 177 -0.36 -15.47 10.88
C ALA A 177 -1.80 -15.00 10.59
N TYR A 178 -1.95 -13.73 10.17
CA TYR A 178 -3.24 -13.18 9.78
C TYR A 178 -3.83 -13.92 8.56
N LEU A 179 -3.00 -14.22 7.55
CA LEU A 179 -3.46 -14.98 6.39
C LEU A 179 -3.82 -16.44 6.71
N ARG A 180 -3.24 -17.02 7.77
CA ARG A 180 -3.57 -18.36 8.28
C ARG A 180 -4.76 -18.37 9.26
N GLY A 181 -5.30 -17.21 9.64
CA GLY A 181 -6.37 -17.11 10.63
C GLY A 181 -5.93 -17.40 12.06
N GLU A 182 -4.63 -17.33 12.34
CA GLU A 182 -4.06 -17.46 13.68
C GLU A 182 -4.24 -16.11 14.40
N LYS A 183 -5.03 -16.10 15.48
CA LYS A 183 -5.23 -14.93 16.36
C LYS A 183 -4.04 -14.70 17.28
#